data_AF-A0A7W4A9V7-F1
#
_entry.id   AF-A0A7W4A9V7-F1
#
_cell.length_a   1.000
_cell.length_b   1.000
_cell.length_c   1.000
_cell.angle_alpha   90.00
_cell.angle_beta   90.00
_cell.angle_gamma   90.00
#
_symmetry.space_group_name_H-M   'P 1'
#
loop_
_entity.id
_entity.type
_entity.pdbx_description
1 polymer ?
#
loop_
_entity_poly.entity_id
_entity_poly.type
_entity_poly.pdbx_seq_one_letter_code
_entity_poly.pdbx_strand_id
1 'polypeptide(L)'
;MKSETCFGKVSGQPLSEYLFEEEAQEAANYAKENYGNDLAPYKCRNCNYWHLSPKNRQTPSQKCERCTGGDGTVKDAYRSKREARLRADIIYDEQGISLRPYKCRYGAGWHLTKDRF
;
A
#
# COMPACT_ATOMS: atom_id res chain seq x y z
N MET A 1 17.59 10.66 6.67
CA MET A 1 18.75 9.77 6.39
C MET A 1 18.35 8.73 5.33
N LYS A 2 19.27 7.95 4.76
CA LYS A 2 18.92 6.80 3.92
C LYS A 2 18.99 5.54 4.77
N SER A 3 17.98 4.68 4.64
CA SER A 3 17.87 3.47 5.43
C SER A 3 18.84 2.40 4.98
N GLU A 4 19.48 1.72 5.93
CA GLU A 4 20.34 0.56 5.66
C GLU A 4 19.54 -0.76 5.59
N THR A 5 18.29 -0.75 6.06
CA THR A 5 17.48 -1.97 6.20
C THR A 5 16.20 -1.95 5.36
N CYS A 6 15.74 -0.77 4.93
CA CYS A 6 14.51 -0.61 4.16
C CYS A 6 14.80 -0.15 2.73
N PHE A 7 14.40 -0.98 1.75
CA PHE A 7 14.61 -0.73 0.33
C PHE A 7 13.29 -0.69 -0.43
N GLY A 8 13.22 0.15 -1.46
CA GLY A 8 12.07 0.18 -2.37
C GLY A 8 11.93 -1.14 -3.11
N LYS A 9 10.76 -1.79 -3.02
CA LYS A 9 10.53 -3.12 -3.62
C LYS A 9 10.79 -3.18 -5.13
N VAL A 10 10.52 -2.09 -5.84
CA VAL A 10 10.71 -1.99 -7.29
C VAL A 10 12.07 -1.40 -7.64
N SER A 11 12.48 -0.33 -6.96
CA SER A 11 13.71 0.40 -7.30
C SER A 11 14.98 -0.21 -6.73
N GLY A 12 14.89 -1.04 -5.69
CA GLY A 12 16.04 -1.54 -4.92
C GLY A 12 16.79 -0.46 -4.15
N GLN A 13 16.35 0.80 -4.21
CA GLN A 13 17.03 1.94 -3.59
C GLN A 13 16.68 2.06 -2.11
N PRO A 14 17.61 2.51 -1.26
CA PRO A 14 17.35 2.72 0.15
C PRO A 14 16.29 3.82 0.35
N LEU A 15 15.30 3.52 1.21
CA LEU A 15 14.25 4.46 1.54
C LEU A 15 14.80 5.61 2.38
N SER A 16 14.23 6.81 2.23
CA SER A 16 14.48 7.88 3.19
C SER A 16 13.79 7.54 4.51
N GLU A 17 14.49 7.75 5.62
CA GLU A 17 13.98 7.51 6.98
C GLU A 17 14.03 8.78 7.83
N TYR A 18 12.99 8.92 8.66
CA TYR A 18 12.74 10.03 9.56
C TYR A 18 12.39 9.49 10.95
N LEU A 19 12.81 10.18 12.00
CA LEU A 19 12.56 9.76 13.37
C LEU A 19 11.13 10.07 13.78
N PHE A 20 10.63 11.22 13.37
CA PHE A 20 9.32 11.74 13.75
C PHE A 20 8.36 11.82 12.55
N GLU A 21 7.06 11.76 12.84
CA GLU A 21 6.02 11.85 11.80
C GLU A 21 6.03 13.24 11.15
N GLU A 22 6.27 14.26 11.97
CA GLU A 22 6.31 15.66 11.58
C GLU A 22 7.42 15.91 10.55
N GLU A 23 8.63 15.38 10.78
CA GLU A 23 9.75 15.48 9.82
C GLU A 23 9.41 14.80 8.48
N ALA A 24 8.77 13.63 8.54
CA ALA A 24 8.34 12.92 7.34
C ALA A 24 7.25 13.71 6.61
N GLN A 25 6.32 14.34 7.35
CA GLN A 25 5.27 15.16 6.78
C GLN A 25 5.82 16.42 6.11
N GLU A 26 6.80 17.09 6.72
CA GLU A 26 7.51 18.22 6.10
C GLU A 26 8.20 17.80 4.80
N ALA A 27 8.88 16.64 4.80
CA ALA A 27 9.50 16.12 3.60
C ALA A 27 8.49 15.76 2.49
N ALA A 28 7.31 15.24 2.86
CA ALA A 28 6.23 14.97 1.91
C ALA A 28 5.68 16.26 1.30
N ASN A 29 5.47 17.30 2.12
CA ASN A 29 5.03 18.61 1.66
C ASN A 29 6.05 19.23 0.70
N TYR A 30 7.33 19.21 1.09
CA TYR A 30 8.42 19.67 0.23
C TYR A 30 8.46 18.94 -1.11
N ALA A 31 8.31 17.61 -1.10
CA ALA A 31 8.31 16.81 -2.33
C ALA A 31 7.14 17.15 -3.27
N LYS A 32 5.98 17.47 -2.69
CA LYS A 32 4.79 17.90 -3.43
C LYS A 32 4.97 19.28 -4.04
N GLU A 33 5.46 20.24 -3.26
CA GLU A 33 5.63 21.63 -3.69
C GLU A 33 6.72 21.78 -4.75
N ASN A 34 7.84 21.05 -4.62
CA ASN A 34 9.01 21.23 -5.48
C ASN A 34 9.04 20.27 -6.68
N TYR A 35 8.43 19.09 -6.56
CA TYR A 35 8.49 18.05 -7.60
C TYR A 35 7.12 17.50 -8.01
N GLY A 36 6.02 17.99 -7.45
CA GLY A 36 4.67 17.48 -7.74
C GLY A 36 4.41 16.06 -7.21
N ASN A 37 5.30 15.52 -6.38
CA ASN A 37 5.19 14.14 -5.88
C ASN A 37 4.25 14.09 -4.66
N ASP A 38 3.02 13.59 -4.83
CA ASP A 38 2.06 13.42 -3.74
C ASP A 38 2.41 12.20 -2.88
N LEU A 39 3.30 12.41 -1.92
CA LEU A 39 3.75 11.41 -0.96
C LEU A 39 2.99 11.55 0.36
N ALA A 40 2.94 10.47 1.13
CA ALA A 40 2.40 10.45 2.49
C ALA A 40 3.32 9.63 3.41
N PRO A 41 3.51 10.08 4.67
CA PRO A 41 4.29 9.36 5.66
C PRO A 41 3.59 8.08 6.10
N TYR A 42 4.38 7.06 6.47
CA TYR A 42 3.89 5.86 7.15
C TYR A 42 4.96 5.33 8.11
N LYS A 43 4.51 4.81 9.26
CA LYS A 43 5.40 4.18 10.24
C LYS A 43 5.77 2.77 9.79
N CYS A 44 7.06 2.52 9.62
CA CYS A 44 7.57 1.22 9.21
C CYS A 44 7.52 0.21 10.37
N ARG A 45 6.91 -0.96 10.14
CA ARG A 45 6.90 -2.03 11.15
C ARG A 45 8.23 -2.78 11.28
N ASN A 46 9.13 -2.64 10.30
CA ASN A 46 10.42 -3.34 10.29
C ASN A 46 11.49 -2.59 11.08
N CYS A 47 11.66 -1.28 10.81
CA CYS A 47 12.70 -0.47 11.42
C CYS A 47 12.18 0.58 12.43
N ASN A 48 10.85 0.70 12.60
CA ASN A 48 10.18 1.69 13.47
C ASN A 48 10.33 3.17 13.08
N TYR A 49 11.09 3.50 12.03
CA TYR A 49 11.18 4.84 11.45
C TYR A 49 10.00 5.16 10.53
N TRP A 50 9.86 6.44 10.21
CA TRP A 50 8.91 6.93 9.21
C TRP A 50 9.53 6.93 7.81
N HIS A 51 8.75 6.50 6.83
CA HIS A 51 9.11 6.53 5.41
C HIS A 51 8.02 7.22 4.61
N LEU A 52 8.34 7.56 3.36
CA LEU A 52 7.39 8.13 2.42
C LEU A 52 6.96 7.08 1.39
N SER A 53 5.67 7.06 1.07
CA SER A 53 5.13 6.33 -0.08
C SER A 53 4.20 7.23 -0.88
N PRO A 54 4.06 7.01 -2.20
CA PRO A 54 3.00 7.66 -2.97
C PRO A 54 1.66 7.49 -2.26
N LYS A 55 0.93 8.59 -2.09
CA LYS A 55 -0.30 8.63 -1.29
C LYS A 55 -1.34 7.63 -1.77
N ASN A 56 -1.43 7.44 -3.10
CA ASN A 56 -2.30 6.45 -3.71
C ASN A 56 -1.94 5.00 -3.33
N ARG A 57 -0.68 4.70 -2.98
CA ARG A 57 -0.22 3.37 -2.57
C ARG A 57 -0.55 3.02 -1.13
N GLN A 58 -0.98 3.98 -0.31
CA GLN A 58 -1.49 3.72 1.03
C GLN A 58 -2.91 3.18 0.96
N THR A 59 -3.05 1.89 0.65
CA THR A 59 -4.33 1.17 0.60
C THR A 59 -4.48 0.29 1.85
N PRO A 60 -4.88 0.84 3.00
CA PRO A 60 -5.05 0.06 4.22
C PRO A 60 -6.12 -1.02 4.00
N SER A 61 -5.82 -2.22 4.50
CA SER A 61 -6.73 -3.35 4.54
C SER A 61 -6.66 -4.04 5.89
N GLN A 62 -7.69 -4.79 6.21
CA GLN A 62 -7.70 -5.74 7.33
C GLN A 62 -7.68 -7.16 6.79
N LYS A 63 -7.22 -8.11 7.60
CA LYS A 63 -7.33 -9.54 7.26
C LYS A 63 -8.78 -10.00 7.47
N CYS A 64 -9.31 -10.76 6.52
CA CYS A 64 -10.65 -11.33 6.60
C CYS A 64 -10.66 -12.63 7.39
N GLU A 65 -11.34 -12.68 8.52
CA GLU A 65 -11.36 -13.87 9.39
C GLU A 65 -11.95 -15.15 8.75
N ARG A 66 -12.68 -15.02 7.63
CA ARG A 66 -13.45 -16.14 7.04
C ARG A 66 -13.10 -16.49 5.59
N CYS A 67 -12.30 -15.66 4.92
CA CYS A 67 -12.00 -15.83 3.50
C CYS A 67 -10.51 -16.05 3.28
N THR A 68 -10.16 -17.17 2.64
CA THR A 68 -8.80 -17.49 2.21
C THR A 68 -8.69 -17.49 0.68
N GLY A 69 -7.47 -17.28 0.19
CA GLY A 69 -7.09 -17.49 -1.20
C GLY A 69 -6.91 -18.98 -1.51
N GLY A 70 -6.71 -19.30 -2.80
CA GLY A 70 -6.43 -20.68 -3.22
C GLY A 70 -5.06 -21.21 -2.73
N ASP A 71 -4.19 -20.31 -2.29
CA ASP A 71 -2.89 -20.57 -1.65
C ASP A 71 -2.99 -20.72 -0.11
N GLY A 72 -4.20 -20.65 0.45
CA GLY A 72 -4.43 -20.70 1.90
C GLY A 72 -4.21 -19.37 2.64
N THR A 73 -3.71 -18.33 1.96
CA THR A 73 -3.47 -17.02 2.58
C THR A 73 -4.80 -16.33 2.89
N VAL A 74 -4.90 -15.74 4.09
CA VAL A 74 -6.07 -14.95 4.48
C VAL A 74 -6.22 -13.73 3.57
N LYS A 75 -7.41 -13.55 2.99
CA LYS A 75 -7.67 -12.45 2.07
C LYS A 75 -7.66 -11.11 2.79
N ASP A 76 -7.10 -10.11 2.13
CA ASP A 76 -7.28 -8.71 2.50
C ASP A 76 -8.72 -8.26 2.23
N ALA A 77 -9.24 -7.44 3.13
CA ALA A 77 -10.54 -6.80 3.04
C ALA A 77 -10.39 -5.28 3.11
N TYR A 78 -10.80 -4.61 2.04
CA TYR A 78 -10.81 -3.16 1.92
C TYR A 78 -12.19 -2.63 2.33
N ARG A 79 -12.23 -1.43 2.92
CA ARG A 79 -13.47 -0.86 3.45
C ARG A 79 -14.46 -0.53 2.33
N SER A 80 -13.96 -0.12 1.16
CA SER A 80 -14.80 0.24 0.01
C SER A 80 -14.36 -0.42 -1.30
N LYS A 81 -15.30 -0.51 -2.26
CA LYS A 81 -15.01 -0.96 -3.64
C LYS A 81 -13.94 -0.09 -4.29
N ARG A 82 -13.95 1.22 -3.99
CA ARG A 82 -13.00 2.19 -4.54
C ARG A 82 -11.58 1.92 -4.04
N GLU A 83 -11.41 1.68 -2.75
CA GLU A 83 -10.11 1.31 -2.17
C GLU A 83 -9.60 -0.02 -2.72
N ALA A 84 -10.49 -1.02 -2.85
CA ALA A 84 -10.12 -2.30 -3.47
C ALA A 84 -9.72 -2.12 -4.94
N ARG A 85 -10.48 -1.33 -5.72
CA ARG A 85 -10.14 -1.00 -7.11
C ARG A 85 -8.76 -0.34 -7.19
N LEU A 86 -8.53 0.70 -6.40
CA LEU A 86 -7.24 1.40 -6.36
C LEU A 86 -6.08 0.43 -6.11
N ARG A 87 -6.25 -0.52 -5.17
CA ARG A 87 -5.23 -1.54 -4.93
C ARG A 87 -5.06 -2.52 -6.09
N ALA A 88 -6.14 -2.89 -6.77
CA ALA A 88 -6.05 -3.71 -7.98
C ALA A 88 -5.25 -3.00 -9.09
N ASP A 89 -5.53 -1.72 -9.31
CA ASP A 89 -4.83 -0.89 -10.32
C ASP A 89 -3.33 -0.80 -10.00
N ILE A 90 -2.97 -0.57 -8.74
CA ILE A 90 -1.55 -0.57 -8.29
C ILE A 90 -0.88 -1.92 -8.53
N ILE A 91 -1.56 -3.03 -8.23
CA ILE A 91 -1.00 -4.38 -8.45
C ILE A 91 -0.80 -4.64 -9.95
N TYR A 92 -1.73 -4.16 -10.79
CA TYR A 92 -1.58 -4.24 -12.23
C TYR A 92 -0.36 -3.45 -12.71
N ASP A 93 -0.20 -2.20 -12.28
CA ASP A 93 0.95 -1.36 -12.65
C ASP A 93 2.29 -1.94 -12.17
N GLU A 94 2.31 -2.57 -10.99
CA GLU A 94 3.52 -3.14 -10.39
C GLU A 94 3.89 -4.53 -10.93
N GLN A 95 2.90 -5.35 -11.29
CA GLN A 95 3.10 -6.80 -11.53
C GLN A 95 2.44 -7.32 -12.81
N GLY A 96 1.68 -6.49 -13.53
CA GLY A 96 0.90 -6.89 -14.70
C GLY A 96 -0.29 -7.82 -14.39
N ILE A 97 -0.68 -7.97 -13.12
CA ILE A 97 -1.74 -8.91 -12.70
C ILE A 97 -3.09 -8.19 -12.67
N SER A 98 -4.03 -8.57 -13.54
CA SER A 98 -5.39 -8.06 -13.52
C SER A 98 -6.22 -8.68 -12.39
N LEU A 99 -6.74 -7.83 -11.51
CA LEU A 99 -7.60 -8.19 -10.40
C LEU A 99 -8.88 -7.36 -10.43
N ARG A 100 -10.00 -7.95 -10.03
CA ARG A 100 -11.25 -7.22 -9.79
C ARG A 100 -11.69 -7.24 -8.33
N PRO A 101 -12.29 -6.14 -7.85
CA PRO A 101 -12.90 -6.08 -6.54
C PRO A 101 -14.27 -6.79 -6.51
N TYR A 102 -14.53 -7.54 -5.44
CA TYR A 102 -15.85 -8.13 -5.15
C TYR A 102 -16.20 -8.01 -3.67
N LYS A 103 -17.50 -7.89 -3.37
CA LYS A 103 -17.99 -7.75 -2.00
C LYS A 103 -17.84 -9.07 -1.25
N CYS A 104 -17.33 -9.01 -0.02
CA CYS A 104 -17.26 -10.15 0.87
C CYS A 104 -18.67 -10.65 1.21
N ARG A 105 -18.93 -11.96 1.03
CA ARG A 105 -20.21 -12.59 1.39
C ARG A 105 -20.52 -12.55 2.89
N TYR A 106 -19.51 -12.36 3.74
CA TYR A 106 -19.65 -12.29 5.19
C TYR A 106 -19.63 -10.85 5.73
N GLY A 107 -19.67 -9.84 4.86
CA GLY A 107 -19.74 -8.44 5.27
C GLY A 107 -18.40 -7.81 5.70
N ALA A 108 -17.27 -8.51 5.56
CA ALA A 108 -15.97 -8.00 6.00
C ALA A 108 -15.37 -6.86 5.15
N GLY A 109 -16.05 -6.44 4.07
CA GLY A 109 -15.57 -5.43 3.13
C GLY A 109 -15.49 -5.94 1.69
N TRP A 110 -14.44 -5.54 0.97
CA TRP A 110 -14.20 -5.87 -0.43
C TRP A 110 -12.89 -6.65 -0.60
N HIS A 111 -12.91 -7.72 -1.39
CA HIS A 111 -11.75 -8.56 -1.68
C HIS A 111 -11.30 -8.39 -3.13
N LEU A 112 -10.09 -8.85 -3.41
CA LEU A 112 -9.57 -9.00 -4.77
C LEU A 112 -9.61 -10.45 -5.24
N THR A 113 -9.91 -10.63 -6.51
CA THR A 113 -9.81 -11.91 -7.23
C THR A 113 -9.22 -11.66 -8.61
N LYS A 114 -8.51 -12.66 -9.17
CA LYS A 114 -8.08 -12.62 -10.56
C LYS A 114 -9.28 -12.42 -11.48
N ASP A 115 -9.08 -11.61 -12.51
CA ASP A 115 -9.99 -11.61 -13.64
C ASP A 115 -9.91 -12.96 -14.35
N ARG A 116 -11.08 -13.51 -14.67
CA ARG A 116 -11.17 -14.63 -15.59
C ARG A 116 -11.26 -14.01 -16.97
N PHE A 117 -10.17 -14.09 -17.72
CA PHE A 117 -10.23 -13.98 -19.16
C PHE A 117 -10.78 -15.30 -19.72
#